data_AF-A0A356KQZ0-F1
#
_entry.id   AF-A0A356KQZ0-F1
#
_cell.length_a   1.000
_cell.length_b   1.000
_cell.length_c   1.000
_cell.angle_alpha   90.00
_cell.angle_beta   90.00
_cell.angle_gamma   90.00
#
_symmetry.space_group_name_H-M   'P 1'
#
loop_
_entity.id
_entity.type
_entity.pdbx_description
1 polymer ?
#
loop_
_entity_poly.entity_id
_entity_poly.type
_entity_poly.pdbx_seq_one_letter_code
_entity_poly.pdbx_strand_id
1 'polypeptide(L)'
;MRAGYPTGFSRTWREVLTGVSFEVPRGSITGYLGVNGAGKTTTIKVLVGINRPSGGSVTIGDHPVGSDAAQRLIGYFPEAPFFYDGLNGLELLEFFARLSG
;
A
#
# COMPACT_ATOMS: atom_id res chain seq x y z
N MET A 1 4.76 3.10 12.31
CA MET A 1 3.52 3.73 11.81
C MET A 1 2.28 3.22 12.53
N ARG A 2 1.21 4.02 12.52
CA ARG A 2 -0.15 3.67 12.96
C ARG A 2 -1.14 3.94 11.83
N ALA A 3 -2.29 3.25 11.83
CA ALA A 3 -3.38 3.50 10.88
C ALA A 3 -4.72 3.08 11.49
N GLY A 4 -5.79 3.80 11.14
CA GLY A 4 -7.15 3.54 11.61
C GLY A 4 -8.17 4.30 10.77
N TYR A 5 -9.45 4.07 11.04
CA TYR A 5 -10.56 4.71 10.33
C TYR A 5 -11.75 4.96 11.27
N PRO A 6 -12.58 5.98 11.02
CA PRO A 6 -13.80 6.22 11.78
C PRO A 6 -14.88 5.16 11.47
N THR A 7 -15.67 4.76 12.46
CA THR A 7 -16.75 3.78 12.31
C THR A 7 -18.09 4.31 12.83
N GLY A 8 -19.12 4.34 11.98
CA GLY A 8 -20.52 4.60 12.36
C GLY A 8 -20.94 6.08 12.40
N PHE A 9 -22.21 6.32 12.77
CA PHE A 9 -22.77 7.66 13.03
C PHE A 9 -22.18 8.30 14.30
N SER A 10 -21.76 7.48 15.26
CA SER A 10 -20.86 7.88 16.36
C SER A 10 -19.44 7.99 15.81
N ARG A 11 -18.72 9.09 16.07
CA ARG A 11 -17.33 9.31 15.61
C ARG A 11 -16.31 8.44 16.38
N THR A 12 -16.57 7.15 16.53
CA THR A 12 -15.65 6.23 17.21
C THR A 12 -14.51 5.87 16.25
N TRP A 13 -13.27 6.06 16.69
CA TRP A 13 -12.08 5.73 15.90
C TRP A 13 -11.67 4.29 16.11
N ARG A 14 -11.51 3.52 15.03
CA ARG A 14 -11.01 2.14 15.09
C ARG A 14 -9.57 2.09 14.60
N GLU A 15 -8.66 1.73 15.50
CA GLU A 15 -7.26 1.50 15.17
C GLU A 15 -7.07 0.12 14.54
N VAL A 16 -6.24 0.04 13.50
CA VAL A 16 -5.94 -1.18 12.73
C VAL A 16 -4.45 -1.53 12.81
N LEU A 17 -3.57 -0.53 12.79
CA LEU A 17 -2.13 -0.71 12.97
C LEU A 17 -1.66 0.02 14.22
N THR A 18 -1.07 -0.72 15.15
CA THR A 18 -0.61 -0.25 16.47
C THR A 18 0.91 -0.27 16.56
N GLY A 19 1.58 0.72 15.94
CA GLY A 19 3.02 0.89 16.10
C GLY A 19 3.87 -0.11 15.31
N VAL A 20 3.51 -0.37 14.05
CA VAL A 20 4.28 -1.24 13.15
C VAL A 20 5.60 -0.57 12.76
N SER A 21 6.73 -1.25 12.95
CA SER A 21 8.06 -0.77 12.56
C SER A 21 8.88 -1.91 11.97
N PHE A 22 9.40 -1.71 10.76
CA PHE A 22 10.29 -2.64 10.07
C PHE A 22 11.03 -1.92 8.94
N GLU A 23 12.09 -2.55 8.44
CA GLU A 23 12.85 -2.12 7.27
C GLU A 23 12.94 -3.28 6.29
N VAL A 24 12.87 -2.98 4.98
CA VAL A 24 13.03 -3.97 3.90
C VAL A 24 14.28 -3.58 3.11
N PRO A 25 15.36 -4.37 3.20
CA PRO A 25 16.60 -4.09 2.46
C PRO A 25 16.39 -4.17 0.95
N ARG A 26 17.10 -3.32 0.20
CA ARG A 26 17.14 -3.38 -1.26
C ARG A 26 17.67 -4.75 -1.71
N GLY A 27 17.04 -5.32 -2.73
CA GLY A 27 17.44 -6.61 -3.30
C GLY A 27 16.98 -7.84 -2.50
N SER A 28 16.13 -7.64 -1.49
CA SER A 28 15.52 -8.74 -0.72
C SER A 28 14.13 -9.10 -1.22
N ILE A 29 13.73 -10.35 -0.96
CA ILE A 29 12.35 -10.81 -1.06
C ILE A 29 11.85 -10.98 0.38
N THR A 30 10.84 -10.21 0.77
CA THR A 30 10.29 -10.23 2.13
C THR A 30 8.85 -10.71 2.14
N GLY A 31 8.56 -11.71 2.98
CA GLY A 31 7.20 -12.14 3.27
C GLY A 31 6.63 -11.41 4.49
N TYR A 32 5.42 -10.84 4.36
CA TYR A 32 4.71 -10.20 5.47
C TYR A 32 3.50 -11.05 5.91
N LEU A 33 3.71 -11.87 6.95
CA LEU A 33 2.77 -12.92 7.37
C LEU A 33 2.06 -12.58 8.68
N GLY A 34 0.89 -13.16 8.87
CA GLY A 34 0.04 -12.97 10.05
C GLY A 34 -1.38 -13.49 9.84
N VAL A 35 -2.17 -13.59 10.90
CA VAL A 35 -3.57 -14.05 10.83
C VAL A 35 -4.47 -13.08 10.04
N ASN A 36 -5.64 -13.53 9.62
CA ASN A 36 -6.63 -12.66 9.01
C ASN A 36 -7.05 -11.57 10.01
N GLY A 37 -7.16 -10.33 9.53
CA GLY A 37 -7.45 -9.18 10.39
C GLY A 37 -6.22 -8.56 11.11
N ALA A 38 -5.02 -9.14 11.00
CA ALA A 38 -3.80 -8.60 11.63
C ALA A 38 -3.29 -7.27 11.02
N GLY A 39 -4.03 -6.68 10.07
CA GLY A 39 -3.63 -5.43 9.42
C GLY A 39 -2.73 -5.58 8.20
N LYS A 40 -2.45 -6.80 7.71
CA LYS A 40 -1.58 -7.06 6.54
C LYS A 40 -1.89 -6.19 5.32
N THR A 41 -3.13 -6.29 4.84
CA THR A 41 -3.61 -5.51 3.69
C THR A 41 -3.60 -4.01 3.98
N THR A 42 -3.85 -3.60 5.23
CA THR A 42 -3.76 -2.19 5.64
C THR A 42 -2.33 -1.68 5.60
N THR A 43 -1.36 -2.46 6.09
CA THR A 43 0.08 -2.17 5.98
C THR A 43 0.46 -1.98 4.52
N ILE A 44 0.11 -2.93 3.65
CA ILE A 44 0.42 -2.85 2.21
C ILE A 44 -0.21 -1.59 1.59
N LYS A 45 -1.49 -1.31 1.87
CA LYS A 45 -2.19 -0.10 1.41
C LYS A 45 -1.51 1.20 1.86
N VAL A 46 -0.92 1.22 3.06
CA VAL A 46 -0.11 2.36 3.51
C VAL A 46 1.18 2.45 2.70
N LEU A 47 1.92 1.36 2.53
CA LEU A 47 3.19 1.33 1.77
C LEU A 47 3.02 1.81 0.32
N VAL A 48 1.92 1.43 -0.35
CA VAL A 48 1.63 1.86 -1.73
C VAL A 48 0.99 3.24 -1.82
N GLY A 49 0.80 3.93 -0.69
CA GLY A 49 0.27 5.29 -0.64
C GLY A 49 -1.24 5.43 -0.80
N ILE A 50 -2.00 4.33 -0.86
CA ILE A 50 -3.47 4.34 -0.92
C ILE A 50 -4.07 4.85 0.39
N ASN A 51 -3.49 4.46 1.53
CA ASN A 51 -3.89 4.91 2.85
C ASN A 51 -2.79 5.77 3.49
N ARG A 52 -3.16 6.91 4.08
CA ARG A 52 -2.22 7.70 4.89
C ARG A 52 -2.07 7.08 6.28
N PRO A 53 -0.84 7.00 6.82
CA PRO A 53 -0.66 6.61 8.21
C PRO A 53 -1.30 7.67 9.14
N SER A 54 -1.98 7.22 10.20
CA SER A 54 -2.52 8.10 11.24
C SER A 54 -1.45 8.54 12.25
N GLY A 55 -0.22 8.02 12.13
CA GLY A 55 0.93 8.46 12.91
C GLY A 55 2.22 7.71 12.55
N GLY A 56 3.36 8.32 12.87
CA GLY A 56 4.68 7.86 12.44
C GLY A 56 4.98 8.20 10.97
N SER A 57 6.10 7.71 10.47
CA SER A 57 6.57 7.92 9.09
C SER A 57 6.76 6.59 8.36
N VAL A 58 6.73 6.67 7.02
CA VAL A 58 7.03 5.58 6.10
C VAL A 58 7.74 6.21 4.90
N THR A 59 8.83 5.59 4.47
CA THR A 59 9.57 5.98 3.26
C THR A 59 9.70 4.80 2.31
N ILE A 60 9.72 5.10 1.01
CA ILE A 60 10.05 4.17 -0.07
C ILE A 60 11.33 4.71 -0.72
N GLY A 61 12.44 3.99 -0.58
CA GLY A 61 13.77 4.58 -0.76
C GLY A 61 13.95 5.76 0.20
N ASP A 62 14.36 6.91 -0.34
CA ASP A 62 14.57 8.14 0.43
C ASP A 62 13.36 9.09 0.38
N HIS A 63 12.22 8.62 -0.15
CA HIS A 63 11.05 9.45 -0.39
C HIS A 63 9.91 9.12 0.57
N PRO A 64 9.18 10.12 1.09
CA PRO A 64 8.01 9.87 1.92
C PRO A 64 6.93 9.15 1.11
N VAL A 65 6.24 8.23 1.76
CA VAL A 65 5.15 7.46 1.14
C VAL A 65 4.09 8.39 0.54
N GLY A 66 3.60 8.06 -0.67
CA GLY A 66 2.61 8.87 -1.38
C GLY A 66 3.15 10.10 -2.12
N SER A 67 4.47 10.37 -2.08
CA SER A 67 5.10 11.33 -2.99
C SER A 67 5.26 10.75 -4.40
N ASP A 68 5.31 11.60 -5.43
CA ASP A 68 5.51 11.18 -6.83
C ASP A 68 6.79 10.35 -6.99
N ALA A 69 7.87 10.74 -6.29
CA ALA A 69 9.13 10.01 -6.33
C ALA A 69 9.03 8.61 -5.69
N ALA A 70 8.26 8.47 -4.60
CA ALA A 70 7.98 7.16 -4.02
C ALA A 70 7.09 6.29 -4.92
N GLN A 71 6.09 6.88 -5.58
CA GLN A 71 5.17 6.17 -6.49
C GLN A 71 5.90 5.56 -7.69
N ARG A 72 6.92 6.24 -8.22
CA ARG A 72 7.76 5.71 -9.31
C ARG A 72 8.64 4.53 -8.91
N LEU A 73 8.83 4.29 -7.62
CA LEU A 73 9.67 3.20 -7.09
C LEU A 73 8.86 1.96 -6.68
N ILE A 74 7.53 2.04 -6.68
CA ILE A 74 6.67 0.96 -6.15
C ILE A 74 5.69 0.47 -7.21
N GLY A 75 5.59 -0.86 -7.34
CA GLY A 75 4.53 -1.54 -8.09
C GLY A 75 3.59 -2.25 -7.12
N TYR A 76 2.29 -2.18 -7.38
CA TYR A 76 1.28 -2.85 -6.56
C TYR A 76 0.41 -3.77 -7.42
N PHE A 77 0.33 -5.04 -7.03
CA PHE A 77 -0.59 -6.00 -7.60
C PHE A 77 -1.60 -6.42 -6.52
N PRO A 78 -2.88 -6.04 -6.65
CA PRO A 78 -3.89 -6.38 -5.65
C PRO A 78 -4.24 -7.88 -5.69
N GLU A 79 -4.84 -8.36 -4.60
CA GLU A 79 -5.31 -9.75 -4.48
C GLU A 79 -6.36 -10.11 -5.54
N ALA A 80 -7.24 -9.17 -5.86
CA ALA A 80 -8.23 -9.27 -6.91
C ALA A 80 -7.94 -8.23 -8.01
N PRO A 81 -7.01 -8.51 -8.92
CA PRO A 81 -6.76 -7.65 -10.08
C PRO A 81 -7.97 -7.66 -11.01
N PHE A 82 -8.32 -6.49 -11.55
CA PHE A 82 -9.29 -6.38 -12.63
C PHE A 82 -8.55 -6.40 -13.97
N PHE A 83 -8.92 -7.33 -14.84
CA PHE A 83 -8.37 -7.45 -16.18
C PHE A 83 -9.41 -6.98 -17.19
N TYR A 84 -8.98 -6.19 -18.18
CA TYR A 84 -9.84 -5.82 -19.30
C TYR A 84 -9.84 -6.94 -20.33
N ASP A 85 -11.00 -7.52 -20.62
CA ASP A 85 -11.13 -8.69 -21.50
C ASP A 85 -10.61 -8.49 -22.93
N GLY A 86 -10.45 -7.23 -23.36
CA GLY A 86 -9.90 -6.88 -24.68
C GLY A 86 -8.39 -6.60 -24.71
N LEU A 87 -7.68 -6.70 -23.58
CA LEU A 87 -6.25 -6.40 -23.48
C LEU A 87 -5.46 -7.63 -23.07
N ASN A 88 -4.33 -7.87 -23.72
CA ASN A 88 -3.34 -8.81 -23.25
C ASN A 88 -2.52 -8.22 -22.08
N GLY A 89 -1.71 -9.06 -21.43
CA GLY A 89 -0.95 -8.65 -20.24
C GLY A 89 0.01 -7.47 -20.47
N LEU A 90 0.65 -7.39 -21.65
CA LEU A 90 1.53 -6.27 -21.99
C LEU A 90 0.71 -5.00 -22.25
N GLU A 91 -0.37 -5.10 -23.01
CA GLU A 91 -1.27 -3.98 -23.28
C GLU A 91 -1.86 -3.39 -22.00
N LEU A 92 -2.21 -4.26 -21.04
CA LEU A 92 -2.69 -3.84 -19.73
C LEU A 92 -1.62 -3.12 -18.92
N LEU A 93 -0.38 -3.62 -18.95
CA LEU A 93 0.75 -2.98 -18.27
C LEU A 93 1.06 -1.62 -18.88
N GLU A 94 1.10 -1.52 -20.20
CA GLU A 94 1.30 -0.26 -20.92
C GLU A 94 0.18 0.75 -20.64
N PHE A 95 -1.07 0.27 -20.58
CA PHE A 95 -2.22 1.08 -20.22
C PHE A 95 -2.07 1.70 -18.83
N PHE A 96 -1.72 0.90 -17.81
CA PHE A 96 -1.51 1.42 -16.46
C PHE A 96 -0.27 2.30 -16.31
N ALA A 97 0.82 2.00 -17.04
CA ALA A 97 2.01 2.84 -17.07
C ALA A 97 1.68 4.25 -17.57
N ARG A 98 0.89 4.36 -18.67
CA ARG A 98 0.47 5.66 -19.21
C ARG A 98 -0.45 6.44 -18.27
N LEU A 99 -1.29 5.76 -17.50
CA LEU A 99 -2.16 6.42 -16.51
C LEU A 99 -1.39 6.92 -15.28
N SER A 100 -0.31 6.23 -14.91
CA SER A 100 0.44 6.51 -13.69
C SER A 100 1.53 7.57 -13.88
N GLY A 101 1.84 7.94 -15.13
CA GLY A 101 2.78 9.02 -15.49
C GLY A 101 4.19 8.55 -15.79
#